data_AF-A0A920EDB5-F1
#
_entry.id   AF-A0A920EDB5-F1
#
_cell.length_a   1.000
_cell.length_b   1.000
_cell.length_c   1.000
_cell.angle_alpha   90.00
_cell.angle_beta   90.00
_cell.angle_gamma   90.00
#
_symmetry.space_group_name_H-M   'P 1'
#
loop_
_entity.id
_entity.type
_entity.pdbx_description
1 polymer ?
#
loop_
_entity_poly.entity_id
_entity_poly.type
_entity_poly.pdbx_seq_one_letter_code
_entity_poly.pdbx_strand_id
1 'polypeptide(L)'
;MLLLAAGCAVEALGIDQVGLTALMAFIPAVLIIQVLPLGIGGLGVREGTLVVFLSGINVPSEQALALGLSIYALTLLGSLIGFPLLILVDEKEPMELIPLGAKHSLRS
;
A
#
# COMPACT_ATOMS: atom_id res chain seq x y z
N MET A 1 10.23 0.76 -2.29
CA MET A 1 9.91 0.10 -1.01
C MET A 1 9.37 -1.32 -1.23
N LEU A 2 8.30 -1.51 -2.00
CA LEU A 2 7.62 -2.81 -2.09
C LEU A 2 8.51 -3.96 -2.62
N LEU A 3 9.32 -3.72 -3.66
CA LEU A 3 10.26 -4.72 -4.20
C LEU A 3 11.34 -5.12 -3.18
N LEU A 4 11.80 -4.16 -2.39
CA LEU A 4 12.79 -4.36 -1.32
C LEU A 4 12.18 -5.20 -0.18
N ALA A 5 10.96 -4.87 0.24
CA ALA A 5 10.21 -5.65 1.22
C ALA A 5 9.95 -7.08 0.72
N ALA A 6 9.61 -7.24 -0.56
CA ALA A 6 9.41 -8.55 -1.18
C ALA A 6 10.71 -9.37 -1.24
N GLY A 7 11.84 -8.76 -1.64
CA GLY A 7 13.14 -9.43 -1.62
C GLY A 7 13.56 -9.87 -0.22
N CYS A 8 13.39 -8.98 0.78
CA CYS A 8 13.70 -9.30 2.17
C CYS A 8 12.78 -10.43 2.72
N ALA A 9 11.49 -10.44 2.34
CA ALA A 9 10.56 -11.50 2.72
C ALA A 9 10.89 -12.85 2.06
N VAL A 10 11.26 -12.86 0.78
CA VAL A 10 11.70 -14.08 0.07
C VAL A 10 12.91 -14.70 0.77
N GLU A 11 13.91 -13.88 1.09
CA GLU A 11 15.14 -14.32 1.74
C GLU A 11 14.88 -14.79 3.17
N ALA A 12 14.05 -14.07 3.94
CA ALA A 12 13.65 -14.45 5.30
C ALA A 12 12.84 -15.74 5.36
N LEU A 13 12.05 -16.04 4.32
CA LEU A 13 11.24 -17.26 4.22
C LEU A 13 11.97 -18.43 3.54
N GLY A 14 13.19 -18.22 3.04
CA GLY A 14 13.99 -19.26 2.37
C GLY A 14 13.37 -19.76 1.05
N ILE A 15 12.74 -18.88 0.27
CA ILE A 15 12.04 -19.26 -0.97
C ILE A 15 13.00 -19.15 -2.16
N ASP A 16 13.75 -20.23 -2.45
CA ASP A 16 14.75 -20.24 -3.52
C ASP A 16 14.18 -20.15 -4.95
N GLN A 17 12.89 -20.48 -5.12
CA GLN A 17 12.24 -20.48 -6.45
C GLN A 17 11.89 -19.08 -6.93
N VAL A 18 11.83 -18.09 -6.02
CA VAL A 18 11.38 -16.73 -6.32
C VAL A 18 12.59 -15.83 -6.57
N GLY A 19 12.99 -15.74 -7.85
CA GLY A 19 14.05 -14.82 -8.28
C GLY A 19 13.57 -13.37 -8.47
N LEU A 20 14.51 -12.45 -8.67
CA LEU A 20 14.24 -11.03 -8.94
C LEU A 20 13.30 -10.83 -10.14
N THR A 21 13.44 -11.64 -11.20
CA THR A 21 12.59 -11.60 -12.39
C THR A 21 11.14 -11.97 -12.07
N ALA A 22 10.93 -12.98 -11.23
CA ALA A 22 9.58 -13.38 -10.79
C ALA A 22 8.95 -12.27 -9.94
N LEU A 23 9.72 -11.63 -9.04
CA LEU A 23 9.27 -10.47 -8.28
C LEU A 23 8.87 -9.31 -9.21
N MET A 24 9.69 -8.99 -10.22
CA MET A 24 9.39 -7.89 -11.16
C MET A 24 8.19 -8.17 -12.05
N ALA A 25 7.87 -9.43 -12.35
CA ALA A 25 6.70 -9.80 -13.13
C ALA A 25 5.42 -9.89 -12.27
N PHE A 26 5.51 -10.58 -11.13
CA PHE A 26 4.34 -10.93 -10.33
C PHE A 26 3.90 -9.80 -9.39
N ILE A 27 4.83 -9.02 -8.81
CA ILE A 27 4.46 -7.90 -7.93
C ILE A 27 3.55 -6.87 -8.64
N PRO A 28 3.88 -6.33 -9.83
CA PRO A 28 2.98 -5.39 -10.50
C PRO A 28 1.66 -6.03 -10.93
N ALA A 29 1.66 -7.29 -11.35
CA ALA A 29 0.42 -8.01 -11.66
C ALA A 29 -0.49 -8.16 -10.43
N VAL A 30 0.08 -8.52 -9.28
CA VAL A 30 -0.63 -8.59 -7.99
C VAL A 30 -1.19 -7.23 -7.60
N LEU A 31 -0.44 -6.15 -7.79
CA LEU A 31 -0.88 -4.78 -7.48
C LEU A 31 -2.08 -4.36 -8.34
N ILE A 32 -2.11 -4.70 -9.63
CA ILE A 32 -3.25 -4.43 -10.51
C ILE A 32 -4.50 -5.15 -10.02
N ILE A 33 -4.37 -6.40 -9.55
CA ILE A 33 -5.52 -7.18 -9.02
C ILE A 33 -5.97 -6.63 -7.66
N GLN A 34 -5.06 -6.06 -6.88
CA GLN A 34 -5.32 -5.55 -5.53
C GLN A 34 -6.17 -4.25 -5.53
N VAL A 35 -6.30 -3.57 -6.66
CA VAL A 35 -7.23 -2.42 -6.80
C VAL A 35 -8.70 -2.85 -6.77
N LEU A 36 -8.97 -4.16 -6.87
CA LEU A 36 -10.30 -4.71 -6.66
C LEU A 36 -10.68 -4.55 -5.17
N PRO A 37 -11.79 -3.86 -4.84
CA PRO A 37 -12.20 -3.59 -3.46
C PRO A 37 -12.85 -4.82 -2.82
N LEU A 38 -12.18 -5.96 -2.86
CA LEU A 38 -12.68 -7.25 -2.36
C LEU A 38 -12.25 -7.52 -0.90
N GLY A 39 -11.52 -6.60 -0.24
CA GLY A 39 -11.07 -6.75 1.16
C GLY A 39 -10.54 -5.46 1.80
N ILE A 40 -10.37 -5.46 3.14
CA ILE A 40 -9.84 -4.31 3.91
C ILE A 40 -8.36 -4.12 3.57
N GLY A 41 -8.03 -3.04 2.86
CA GLY A 41 -6.64 -2.76 2.47
C GLY A 41 -6.00 -3.80 1.55
N GLY A 42 -6.82 -4.58 0.81
CA GLY A 42 -6.33 -5.62 -0.11
C GLY A 42 -5.95 -6.96 0.52
N LEU A 43 -6.19 -7.14 1.84
CA LEU A 43 -6.04 -8.42 2.55
C LEU A 43 -6.98 -9.49 1.96
N GLY A 44 -6.44 -10.69 1.73
CA GLY A 44 -7.10 -11.82 1.09
C GLY A 44 -6.89 -11.84 -0.43
N VAL A 45 -7.06 -10.70 -1.09
CA VAL A 45 -6.83 -10.58 -2.55
C VAL A 45 -5.35 -10.73 -2.87
N ARG A 46 -4.51 -10.02 -2.14
CA ARG A 46 -3.06 -10.06 -2.31
C ARG A 46 -2.53 -11.47 -2.14
N GLU A 47 -2.85 -12.08 -1.01
CA GLU A 47 -2.31 -13.36 -0.58
C GLU A 47 -2.81 -14.46 -1.50
N GLY A 48 -4.10 -14.47 -1.84
CA GLY A 48 -4.67 -15.40 -2.80
C GLY A 48 -4.04 -15.26 -4.20
N THR A 49 -3.82 -14.02 -4.66
CA THR A 49 -3.17 -13.77 -5.95
C THR A 49 -1.72 -14.27 -5.95
N LEU A 50 -0.98 -14.01 -4.86
CA LEU A 50 0.37 -14.51 -4.68
C LEU A 50 0.44 -16.04 -4.68
N VAL A 51 -0.48 -16.72 -3.97
CA VAL A 51 -0.61 -18.18 -4.00
C VAL A 51 -0.84 -18.67 -5.43
N VAL A 52 -1.76 -18.03 -6.18
CA VAL A 52 -2.04 -18.41 -7.57
C VAL A 52 -0.81 -18.22 -8.47
N PHE A 53 -0.16 -17.06 -8.46
CA PHE A 53 1.01 -16.81 -9.31
C PHE A 53 2.21 -17.68 -8.95
N LEU A 54 2.49 -17.85 -7.64
CA LEU A 54 3.64 -18.60 -7.17
C LEU A 54 3.44 -20.12 -7.29
N SER A 55 2.18 -20.59 -7.31
CA SER A 55 1.89 -22.00 -7.63
C SER A 55 2.40 -22.39 -9.02
N GLY A 56 2.39 -21.45 -9.98
CA GLY A 56 2.91 -21.63 -11.33
C GLY A 56 4.43 -21.88 -11.40
N ILE A 57 5.18 -21.59 -10.34
CA ILE A 57 6.62 -21.85 -10.23
C ILE A 57 6.94 -22.85 -9.10
N ASN A 58 5.98 -23.71 -8.72
CA ASN A 58 6.11 -24.77 -7.72
C ASN A 58 6.43 -24.28 -6.28
N VAL A 59 6.04 -23.05 -5.94
CA VAL A 59 6.14 -22.58 -4.55
C VAL A 59 4.96 -23.11 -3.75
N PRO A 60 5.19 -23.71 -2.55
CA PRO A 60 4.11 -24.15 -1.67
C PRO A 60 3.15 -23.02 -1.29
N SER A 61 1.87 -23.33 -1.19
CA SER A 61 0.84 -22.34 -0.89
C SER A 61 1.04 -21.70 0.50
N GLU A 62 1.57 -22.43 1.49
CA GLU A 62 1.86 -21.84 2.80
C GLU A 62 2.96 -20.77 2.72
N GLN A 63 4.00 -21.00 1.92
CA GLN A 63 5.10 -20.05 1.73
C GLN A 63 4.65 -18.81 0.96
N ALA A 64 3.84 -18.99 -0.09
CA ALA A 64 3.28 -17.88 -0.86
C ALA A 64 2.34 -17.00 0.00
N LEU A 65 1.53 -17.62 0.87
CA LEU A 65 0.69 -16.91 1.83
C LEU A 65 1.53 -16.13 2.85
N ALA A 66 2.55 -16.78 3.43
CA ALA A 66 3.47 -16.16 4.38
C ALA A 66 4.21 -14.97 3.76
N LEU A 67 4.58 -15.06 2.49
CA LEU A 67 5.22 -13.97 1.74
C LEU A 67 4.27 -12.78 1.57
N GLY A 68 3.01 -13.00 1.19
CA GLY A 68 2.01 -11.94 1.10
C GLY A 68 1.79 -11.19 2.43
N LEU A 69 1.64 -11.94 3.51
CA LEU A 69 1.52 -11.43 4.88
C LEU A 69 2.76 -10.65 5.33
N SER A 70 3.95 -11.18 5.04
CA SER A 70 5.21 -10.53 5.39
C SER A 70 5.35 -9.18 4.69
N ILE A 71 5.03 -9.10 3.39
CA ILE A 71 5.08 -7.83 2.68
C ILE A 71 4.00 -6.87 3.21
N TYR A 72 2.82 -7.37 3.61
CA TYR A 72 1.78 -6.52 4.21
C TYR A 72 2.27 -5.92 5.53
N ALA A 73 2.86 -6.73 6.42
CA ALA A 73 3.45 -6.26 7.67
C ALA A 73 4.56 -5.22 7.44
N LEU A 74 5.49 -5.48 6.51
CA LEU A 74 6.55 -4.53 6.16
C LEU A 74 6.00 -3.23 5.57
N THR A 75 4.91 -3.30 4.81
CA THR A 75 4.24 -2.12 4.25
C THR A 75 3.60 -1.28 5.36
N LEU A 76 2.93 -1.92 6.32
CA LEU A 76 2.38 -1.23 7.49
C LEU A 76 3.48 -0.55 8.32
N LEU A 77 4.59 -1.25 8.57
CA LEU A 77 5.73 -0.69 9.31
C LEU A 77 6.33 0.53 8.61
N GLY A 78 6.49 0.50 7.29
CA GLY A 78 6.94 1.69 6.56
C GLY A 78 5.89 2.78 6.46
N SER A 79 4.59 2.45 6.42
CA SER A 79 3.53 3.46 6.44
C SER A 79 3.51 4.23 7.76
N LEU A 80 3.93 3.60 8.86
CA LEU A 80 4.05 4.26 10.16
C LEU A 80 5.07 5.40 10.13
N ILE A 81 6.06 5.36 9.23
CA ILE A 81 7.03 6.43 9.02
C ILE A 81 6.37 7.67 8.40
N GLY A 82 5.28 7.51 7.63
CA GLY A 82 4.51 8.62 7.08
C GLY A 82 3.53 9.26 8.06
N PHE A 83 3.23 8.59 9.17
CA PHE A 83 2.27 9.05 10.18
C PHE A 83 2.65 10.39 10.88
N PRO A 84 3.93 10.64 11.24
CA PRO A 84 4.35 11.94 11.77
C PRO A 84 4.14 13.10 10.79
N LEU A 85 4.23 12.83 9.47
CA LEU A 85 4.02 13.83 8.43
C LEU A 85 2.56 14.26 8.33
N LEU A 86 1.61 13.34 8.57
CA LEU A 86 0.17 13.64 8.60
C LEU A 86 -0.22 14.55 9.77
N ILE A 87 0.46 14.44 10.91
CA ILE A 87 0.17 15.24 12.10
C ILE A 87 0.78 16.66 11.97
N LEU A 88 1.90 16.80 11.27
CA LEU A 88 2.52 18.10 11.00
C LEU A 88 1.81 18.89 9.88
N VAL A 89 1.10 18.22 8.98
CA VAL A 89 0.31 18.83 7.88
C VAL A 89 -1.12 19.12 8.37
N ASP A 90 -1.23 19.84 9.47
CA ASP A 90 -2.49 20.47 9.93
C ASP A 90 -2.23 21.97 10.14
N GLU A 91 -1.89 22.68 9.06
CA GLU A 91 -2.14 24.12 8.99
C GLU A 91 -3.40 24.31 8.16
N LYS A 92 -4.51 24.52 8.88
CA LYS A 92 -5.76 25.07 8.35
C LYS A 92 -5.46 26.17 7.34
N GLU A 93 -5.96 26.02 6.12
CA GLU A 93 -6.37 27.18 5.32
C GLU A 93 -7.67 27.72 5.95
N PRO A 94 -7.66 28.87 6.67
CA PRO A 94 -8.91 29.48 7.06
C PRO A 94 -9.62 29.92 5.78
N MET A 95 -10.79 29.34 5.52
CA MET A 95 -11.73 29.83 4.52
C MET A 95 -12.02 31.30 4.82
N GLU A 96 -11.35 32.19 4.10
CA GLU A 96 -11.57 33.63 4.16
C GLU A 96 -13.00 33.88 3.66
N LEU A 97 -13.91 34.11 4.59
CA LEU A 97 -15.28 34.48 4.27
C LEU A 97 -15.23 35.84 3.59
N ILE A 98 -15.41 35.84 2.27
CA ILE A 98 -15.65 37.03 1.46
C ILE A 98 -16.87 37.74 2.06
N PRO A 99 -16.75 38.96 2.63
CA PRO A 99 -17.93 39.72 2.99
C PRO A 99 -18.49 40.30 1.69
N LEU A 100 -19.50 39.61 1.15
CA LEU A 100 -20.41 40.15 0.15
C LEU A 100 -21.14 41.36 0.77
N GLY A 101 -21.21 42.45 0.01
CA GLY A 101 -21.43 43.81 0.50
C GLY A 101 -22.60 44.04 1.46
N ALA A 102 -22.40 44.97 2.40
CA ALA A 102 -23.42 45.88 2.92
C ALA A 102 -22.83 46.89 3.92
N LYS A 103 -22.28 48.01 3.44
CA LYS A 103 -22.35 49.31 4.16
C LYS A 103 -22.48 50.47 3.16
N HIS A 104 -23.53 50.39 2.34
CA HIS A 104 -24.24 51.58 1.89
C HIS A 104 -25.10 52.06 3.05
N SER A 105 -24.61 52.98 3.90
CA SER A 105 -25.42 53.96 4.64
C SER A 105 -24.56 54.87 5.54
N LEU A 106 -24.78 56.18 5.40
CA LEU A 106 -24.55 57.24 6.39
C LEU A 106 -23.11 57.74 6.62
N ARG A 107 -22.58 58.54 5.68
CA ARG A 107 -21.91 59.82 6.00
C ARG A 107 -22.12 60.80 4.84
N SER A 108 -23.30 61.41 4.82
CA SER A 108 -23.56 62.75 4.28
C SER A 108 -23.39 63.76 5.41
#